data_AF-A0A2D9BDX6-F1
#
_entry.id   AF-A0A2D9BDX6-F1
#
_cell.length_a   1.000
_cell.length_b   1.000
_cell.length_c   1.000
_cell.angle_alpha   90.00
_cell.angle_beta   90.00
_cell.angle_gamma   90.00
#
_symmetry.space_group_name_H-M   'P 1'
#
loop_
_entity.id
_entity.type
_entity.pdbx_description
1 polymer ?
#
loop_
_entity_poly.entity_id
_entity_poly.type
_entity_poly.pdbx_seq_one_letter_code
_entity_poly.pdbx_strand_id
1 'polypeptide(L)'
;MKIKITFFHFLIVFGSICTSSAQVGIGTNNPNGMLDVNSSNMGVIYPTVSLSSIIDEGTVSNPSNPNLAVGTLVYNINTTTTGTNDVVPGIYSWDGSKWVPQFSKRQSQLFEQTTSLRTSSNYSSNGGYQYIPGFTSASFTANYTGWYRIKVNVNYGGGTMVSPSSANINTAFQEGDFKFTFNGTDHNFVSKSISIYNTNYSTNDYSNSWVESYKIFYVSLVANQSYSFALSFNQEPSPGFVNNGNINSGKGYIGTDVPCTVEFTYISE
;
A
#
# COMPACT_ATOMS: atom_id res chain seq x y z
N MET A 1 -24.02 95.28 0.63
CA MET A 1 -24.08 93.81 0.79
C MET A 1 -23.79 93.19 -0.57
N LYS A 2 -22.58 92.63 -0.76
CA LYS A 2 -22.30 91.22 -1.15
C LYS A 2 -22.79 90.86 -2.58
N ILE A 3 -22.02 90.30 -3.53
CA ILE A 3 -20.73 89.59 -3.58
C ILE A 3 -20.32 89.53 -5.08
N LYS A 4 -19.04 89.67 -5.41
CA LYS A 4 -18.47 89.24 -6.70
C LYS A 4 -18.16 87.75 -6.61
N ILE A 5 -18.65 86.91 -7.54
CA ILE A 5 -18.08 85.58 -7.80
C ILE A 5 -17.81 85.48 -9.29
N THR A 6 -16.55 85.65 -9.65
CA THR A 6 -15.96 85.08 -10.85
C THR A 6 -15.49 83.68 -10.48
N PHE A 7 -15.97 82.65 -11.16
CA PHE A 7 -15.40 81.28 -11.12
C PHE A 7 -15.51 80.75 -12.56
N PHE A 8 -14.50 80.94 -13.40
CA PHE A 8 -13.26 80.16 -13.52
C PHE A 8 -13.52 78.74 -14.08
N HIS A 9 -13.21 78.61 -15.38
CA HIS A 9 -12.71 77.44 -16.11
C HIS A 9 -13.53 76.14 -16.12
N PHE A 10 -14.23 75.96 -17.24
CA PHE A 10 -14.45 74.65 -17.85
C PHE A 10 -13.13 74.21 -18.51
N LEU A 11 -12.38 73.29 -17.88
CA LEU A 11 -11.33 72.51 -18.57
C LEU A 11 -11.09 71.15 -17.90
N ILE A 12 -11.79 70.14 -18.42
CA ILE A 12 -11.33 68.77 -18.71
C ILE A 12 -10.10 68.29 -17.93
N VAL A 13 -10.31 67.46 -16.89
CA VAL A 13 -9.56 66.21 -16.65
C VAL A 13 -10.51 65.19 -16.01
N PHE A 14 -11.52 64.77 -16.76
CA PHE A 14 -12.20 63.50 -16.56
C PHE A 14 -11.59 62.57 -17.61
N GLY A 15 -10.89 61.51 -17.21
CA GLY A 15 -10.42 60.50 -18.16
C GLY A 15 -8.93 60.15 -18.14
N SER A 16 -8.23 60.27 -17.02
CA SER A 16 -7.22 59.24 -16.74
C SER A 16 -7.98 58.04 -16.19
N ILE A 17 -8.60 57.28 -17.09
CA ILE A 17 -9.04 55.92 -16.79
C ILE A 17 -7.73 55.17 -16.56
N CYS A 18 -7.22 55.21 -15.32
CA CYS A 18 -6.17 54.30 -14.93
C CYS A 18 -6.80 52.91 -15.01
N THR A 19 -6.66 52.27 -16.16
CA THR A 19 -6.85 50.84 -16.31
C THR A 19 -5.74 50.17 -15.51
N SER A 20 -5.87 50.16 -14.18
CA SER A 20 -4.99 49.37 -13.32
C SER A 20 -5.24 47.93 -13.71
N SER A 21 -4.28 47.33 -14.41
CA SER A 21 -4.39 45.94 -14.82
C SER A 21 -4.28 45.10 -13.55
N ALA A 22 -5.34 44.37 -13.20
CA ALA A 22 -5.50 43.66 -11.93
C ALA A 22 -4.76 42.30 -11.90
N GLN A 23 -3.61 42.21 -12.56
CA GLN A 23 -2.71 41.06 -12.46
C GLN A 23 -1.74 41.24 -11.30
N VAL A 24 -1.64 40.22 -10.45
CA VAL A 24 -0.67 40.14 -9.37
C VAL A 24 0.53 39.32 -9.88
N GLY A 25 1.55 40.02 -10.35
CA GLY A 25 2.87 39.45 -10.57
C GLY A 25 3.70 39.51 -9.28
N ILE A 26 4.10 38.36 -8.74
CA ILE A 26 5.02 38.27 -7.61
C ILE A 26 6.37 37.81 -8.16
N GLY A 27 7.37 38.69 -8.14
CA GLY A 27 8.69 38.40 -8.71
C GLY A 27 8.78 38.54 -10.24
N THR A 28 7.72 39.04 -10.92
CA THR A 28 7.72 39.34 -12.36
C THR A 28 6.94 40.62 -12.66
N ASN A 29 7.42 41.40 -13.64
CA ASN A 29 6.72 42.57 -14.16
C ASN A 29 5.85 42.25 -15.40
N ASN A 30 5.94 41.03 -15.92
CA ASN A 30 5.18 40.56 -17.07
C ASN A 30 4.51 39.21 -16.74
N PRO A 31 3.49 39.22 -15.88
CA PRO A 31 2.81 38.00 -15.46
C PRO A 31 2.03 37.36 -16.62
N ASN A 32 2.02 36.03 -16.67
CA ASN A 32 1.31 35.24 -17.69
C ASN A 32 -0.16 34.95 -17.31
N GLY A 33 -0.63 35.46 -16.17
CA GLY A 33 -1.98 35.26 -15.66
C GLY A 33 -2.37 36.27 -14.58
N MET A 34 -3.57 36.11 -14.01
CA MET A 34 -4.06 36.99 -12.93
C MET A 34 -3.22 36.89 -11.66
N LEU A 35 -2.65 35.72 -11.38
CA LEU A 35 -1.62 35.51 -10.37
C LEU A 35 -0.47 34.75 -11.03
N ASP A 36 0.72 35.36 -11.06
CA ASP A 36 1.94 34.72 -11.55
C ASP A 36 3.04 34.92 -10.52
N VAL A 37 3.57 33.81 -9.98
CA VAL A 37 4.65 33.82 -9.00
C VAL A 37 5.92 33.32 -9.68
N ASN A 38 6.85 34.22 -9.95
CA ASN A 38 8.13 33.91 -10.55
C ASN A 38 9.21 33.85 -9.47
N SER A 39 9.73 32.66 -9.17
CA SER A 39 10.87 32.45 -8.28
C SER A 39 11.67 31.22 -8.69
N SER A 40 12.99 31.28 -8.53
CA SER A 40 13.89 30.15 -8.77
C SER A 40 14.19 29.31 -7.51
N ASN A 41 13.79 29.78 -6.32
CA ASN A 41 14.15 29.16 -5.04
C ASN A 41 13.11 29.30 -3.91
N MET A 42 11.97 29.96 -4.16
CA MET A 42 10.87 30.10 -3.20
C MET A 42 9.60 29.46 -3.74
N GLY A 43 8.79 28.88 -2.84
CA GLY A 43 7.48 28.30 -3.17
C GLY A 43 6.31 29.13 -2.67
N VAL A 44 5.10 28.68 -2.97
CA VAL A 44 3.84 29.24 -2.44
C VAL A 44 3.34 28.35 -1.32
N ILE A 45 3.06 28.93 -0.16
CA ILE A 45 2.41 28.25 0.96
C ILE A 45 0.91 28.52 0.88
N TYR A 46 0.11 27.47 0.73
CA TYR A 46 -1.36 27.57 0.81
C TYR A 46 -1.80 27.77 2.27
N PRO A 47 -2.98 28.37 2.51
CA PRO A 47 -3.56 28.43 3.85
C PRO A 47 -3.64 27.03 4.47
N THR A 48 -3.08 26.88 5.67
CA THR A 48 -3.08 25.62 6.41
C THR A 48 -4.34 25.50 7.25
N VAL A 49 -5.04 24.37 7.13
CA VAL A 49 -6.31 24.12 7.82
C VAL A 49 -6.37 22.69 8.34
N SER A 50 -7.23 22.44 9.32
CA SER A 50 -7.46 21.10 9.87
C SER A 50 -8.87 20.65 9.52
N LEU A 51 -9.05 20.08 8.32
CA LEU A 51 -10.36 19.59 7.87
C LEU A 51 -10.81 18.41 8.75
N SER A 52 -12.11 18.36 9.04
CA SER A 52 -12.72 17.24 9.76
C SER A 52 -13.23 16.12 8.84
N SER A 53 -13.42 16.41 7.55
CA SER A 53 -13.78 15.45 6.50
C SER A 53 -13.67 16.10 5.13
N ILE A 54 -13.78 15.32 4.04
CA ILE A 54 -13.84 15.90 2.69
C ILE A 54 -15.12 16.71 2.44
N ILE A 55 -16.16 16.59 3.25
CA ILE A 55 -17.41 17.37 3.11
C ILE A 55 -17.48 18.57 4.07
N ASP A 56 -16.37 18.86 4.77
CA ASP A 56 -16.29 19.94 5.75
C ASP A 56 -16.13 21.31 5.10
N GLU A 57 -17.25 21.94 4.73
CA GLU A 57 -17.24 23.32 4.23
C GLU A 57 -16.90 24.34 5.33
N GLY A 58 -17.26 24.06 6.58
CA GLY A 58 -17.25 25.03 7.69
C GLY A 58 -15.87 25.44 8.18
N THR A 59 -14.84 24.61 7.98
CA THR A 59 -13.47 24.93 8.39
C THR A 59 -12.88 26.12 7.62
N VAL A 60 -13.37 26.41 6.41
CA VAL A 60 -12.90 27.53 5.58
C VAL A 60 -14.05 28.47 5.31
N SER A 61 -13.91 29.74 5.67
CA SER A 61 -14.97 30.75 5.46
C SER A 61 -14.76 31.54 4.17
N ASN A 62 -15.86 31.87 3.50
CA ASN A 62 -15.88 32.85 2.42
C ASN A 62 -16.30 34.23 2.98
N PRO A 63 -15.48 35.28 2.83
CA PRO A 63 -15.78 36.59 3.41
C PRO A 63 -16.92 37.34 2.70
N SER A 64 -17.33 36.92 1.50
CA SER A 64 -18.29 37.66 0.66
C SER A 64 -19.58 36.90 0.34
N ASN A 65 -19.65 35.61 0.67
CA ASN A 65 -20.81 34.75 0.42
C ASN A 65 -20.94 33.72 1.55
N PRO A 66 -22.16 33.30 1.95
CA PRO A 66 -22.33 32.19 2.89
C PRO A 66 -21.67 30.88 2.44
N ASN A 67 -21.58 30.62 1.12
CA ASN A 67 -21.02 29.38 0.58
C ASN A 67 -19.56 29.56 0.18
N LEU A 68 -18.75 28.51 0.36
CA LEU A 68 -17.36 28.50 -0.05
C LEU A 68 -17.24 28.54 -1.58
N ALA A 69 -16.31 29.36 -2.08
CA ALA A 69 -16.10 29.50 -3.52
C ALA A 69 -15.49 28.22 -4.11
N VAL A 70 -16.03 27.76 -5.25
CA VAL A 70 -15.44 26.65 -6.02
C VAL A 70 -14.02 27.04 -6.44
N GLY A 71 -13.09 26.09 -6.32
CA GLY A 71 -11.67 26.30 -6.62
C GLY A 71 -10.84 26.84 -5.46
N THR A 72 -11.41 27.05 -4.26
CA THR A 72 -10.62 27.36 -3.05
C THR A 72 -9.59 26.25 -2.81
N LEU A 73 -8.32 26.65 -2.61
CA LEU A 73 -7.20 25.75 -2.35
C LEU A 73 -6.67 25.92 -0.92
N VAL A 74 -6.49 24.81 -0.21
CA VAL A 74 -5.93 24.78 1.15
C VAL A 74 -4.96 23.61 1.30
N TYR A 75 -4.05 23.73 2.26
CA TYR A 75 -3.24 22.61 2.73
C TYR A 75 -3.85 22.04 4.01
N ASN A 76 -4.41 20.83 3.94
CA ASN A 76 -4.90 20.14 5.12
C ASN A 76 -3.72 19.55 5.91
N ILE A 77 -3.75 19.68 7.24
CA ILE A 77 -2.77 19.08 8.16
C ILE A 77 -3.35 17.89 8.96
N ASN A 78 -4.66 17.67 8.91
CA ASN A 78 -5.32 16.65 9.71
C ASN A 78 -5.32 15.28 9.04
N THR A 79 -5.35 14.22 9.85
CA THR A 79 -5.68 12.87 9.38
C THR A 79 -6.94 12.41 10.12
N THR A 80 -7.96 12.00 9.38
CA THR A 80 -9.18 11.42 9.98
C THR A 80 -9.26 9.93 9.67
N THR A 81 -10.01 9.21 10.49
CA THR A 81 -10.11 7.74 10.49
C THR A 81 -11.57 7.27 10.60
N THR A 82 -12.49 8.08 10.08
CA THR A 82 -13.94 7.91 10.15
C THR A 82 -14.53 7.12 8.98
N GLY A 83 -13.74 6.77 7.97
CA GLY A 83 -14.16 5.99 6.81
C GLY A 83 -14.32 6.84 5.54
N THR A 84 -15.49 6.80 4.91
CA THR A 84 -15.76 7.25 3.52
C THR A 84 -15.42 8.71 3.20
N ASN A 85 -15.18 9.57 4.19
CA ASN A 85 -14.90 10.99 4.00
C ASN A 85 -13.54 11.42 4.58
N ASP A 86 -12.61 10.48 4.70
CA ASP A 86 -11.36 10.75 5.39
C ASP A 86 -10.43 11.70 4.63
N VAL A 87 -9.86 12.63 5.40
CA VAL A 87 -8.80 13.52 4.95
C VAL A 87 -7.46 13.02 5.47
N VAL A 88 -6.43 13.27 4.66
CA VAL A 88 -5.03 13.10 5.02
C VAL A 88 -4.26 14.37 4.64
N PRO A 89 -3.05 14.61 5.20
CA PRO A 89 -2.29 15.81 4.90
C PRO A 89 -2.02 15.97 3.41
N GLY A 90 -2.22 17.18 2.89
CA GLY A 90 -2.02 17.48 1.47
C GLY A 90 -2.86 18.66 0.98
N ILE A 91 -2.72 18.97 -0.31
CA ILE A 91 -3.47 20.07 -0.95
C ILE A 91 -4.85 19.57 -1.36
N TYR A 92 -5.88 20.35 -1.05
CA TYR A 92 -7.26 20.09 -1.46
C TYR A 92 -7.83 21.29 -2.22
N SER A 93 -8.71 21.00 -3.18
CA SER A 93 -9.51 21.99 -3.89
C SER A 93 -10.99 21.76 -3.62
N TRP A 94 -11.75 22.80 -3.30
CA TRP A 94 -13.19 22.72 -3.13
C TRP A 94 -13.89 22.64 -4.49
N ASP A 95 -14.68 21.58 -4.73
CA ASP A 95 -15.44 21.42 -5.99
C ASP A 95 -16.86 22.01 -5.96
N GLY A 96 -17.27 22.59 -4.81
CA GLY A 96 -18.63 23.07 -4.56
C GLY A 96 -19.45 22.15 -3.66
N SER A 97 -18.97 20.93 -3.41
CA SER A 97 -19.63 19.92 -2.56
C SER A 97 -18.67 19.19 -1.63
N LYS A 98 -17.41 19.01 -2.04
CA LYS A 98 -16.38 18.32 -1.27
C LYS A 98 -14.98 18.85 -1.62
N TRP A 99 -14.06 18.63 -0.70
CA TRP A 99 -12.64 18.79 -0.85
C TRP A 99 -12.07 17.64 -1.67
N VAL A 100 -11.59 17.95 -2.86
CA VAL A 100 -10.93 17.02 -3.76
C VAL A 100 -9.41 17.07 -3.52
N PRO A 101 -8.78 15.96 -3.06
CA PRO A 101 -7.33 15.92 -2.89
C PRO A 101 -6.65 16.09 -4.24
N GLN A 102 -5.63 16.95 -4.29
CA GLN A 102 -4.81 17.18 -5.49
C GLN A 102 -3.63 16.21 -5.55
N PHE A 103 -3.85 14.98 -5.11
CA PHE A 103 -2.90 13.87 -5.09
C PHE A 103 -3.64 12.54 -5.10
N SER A 104 -2.98 11.47 -5.56
CA SER A 104 -3.54 10.12 -5.48
C SER A 104 -3.18 9.46 -4.15
N LYS A 105 -4.16 8.89 -3.45
CA LYS A 105 -3.92 7.98 -2.32
C LYS A 105 -3.39 6.66 -2.88
N ARG A 106 -2.12 6.32 -2.59
CA ARG A 106 -1.46 5.09 -3.08
C ARG A 106 -0.52 4.56 -2.01
N GLN A 107 -0.64 3.27 -1.73
CA GLN A 107 0.31 2.55 -0.88
C GLN A 107 0.47 1.12 -1.41
N SER A 108 1.70 0.70 -1.64
CA SER A 108 2.03 -0.71 -1.80
C SER A 108 3.28 -1.03 -0.99
N GLN A 109 3.28 -2.16 -0.28
CA GLN A 109 4.41 -2.62 0.49
C GLN A 109 4.57 -4.13 0.34
N LEU A 110 5.74 -4.53 -0.14
CA LEU A 110 6.14 -5.93 -0.31
C LEU A 110 7.04 -6.36 0.84
N PHE A 111 6.74 -7.50 1.43
CA PHE A 111 7.57 -8.18 2.41
C PHE A 111 8.04 -9.49 1.81
N GLU A 112 9.33 -9.79 1.96
CA GLU A 112 9.97 -10.97 1.35
C GLU A 112 10.60 -11.86 2.42
N GLN A 113 10.56 -13.16 2.16
CA GLN A 113 11.25 -14.16 2.97
C GLN A 113 12.77 -13.87 3.01
N THR A 114 13.36 -13.91 4.21
CA THR A 114 14.77 -13.52 4.38
C THR A 114 15.76 -14.66 4.12
N THR A 115 15.38 -15.90 4.42
CA THR A 115 16.20 -17.09 4.19
C THR A 115 15.32 -18.30 3.88
N SER A 116 15.85 -19.24 3.09
CA SER A 116 15.15 -20.49 2.78
C SER A 116 14.87 -21.30 4.05
N LEU A 117 13.71 -21.95 4.13
CA LEU A 117 13.33 -22.81 5.25
C LEU A 117 13.30 -24.28 4.82
N ARG A 118 13.92 -25.16 5.63
CA ARG A 118 13.76 -26.61 5.51
C ARG A 118 12.68 -27.10 6.47
N THR A 119 11.58 -27.60 5.92
CA THR A 119 10.37 -28.01 6.65
C THR A 119 10.44 -29.47 7.12
N SER A 120 9.73 -29.81 8.17
CA SER A 120 9.73 -31.14 8.81
C SER A 120 8.29 -31.55 9.10
N SER A 121 7.96 -32.80 8.78
CA SER A 121 6.64 -33.37 9.05
C SER A 121 6.39 -33.80 10.49
N ASN A 122 7.41 -33.70 11.36
CA ASN A 122 7.27 -33.98 12.80
C ASN A 122 7.78 -32.79 13.63
N TYR A 123 7.45 -31.58 13.18
CA TYR A 123 7.74 -30.38 13.95
C TYR A 123 6.74 -30.27 15.11
N SER A 124 7.20 -30.37 16.36
CA SER A 124 6.33 -30.44 17.53
C SER A 124 5.99 -29.09 18.17
N SER A 125 6.70 -28.02 17.81
CA SER A 125 6.45 -26.67 18.33
C SER A 125 5.33 -25.97 17.55
N ASN A 126 4.72 -24.96 18.17
CA ASN A 126 3.71 -24.09 17.53
C ASN A 126 2.57 -24.88 16.83
N GLY A 127 2.18 -26.02 17.40
CA GLY A 127 1.13 -26.89 16.86
C GLY A 127 1.42 -27.43 15.46
N GLY A 128 2.69 -27.69 15.12
CA GLY A 128 3.09 -28.20 13.79
C GLY A 128 3.67 -27.13 12.86
N TYR A 129 3.44 -25.85 13.15
CA TYR A 129 3.74 -24.77 12.21
C TYR A 129 5.14 -24.17 12.41
N GLN A 130 6.00 -24.32 11.41
CA GLN A 130 7.29 -23.65 11.35
C GLN A 130 7.14 -22.24 10.76
N TYR A 131 7.64 -21.22 11.45
CA TYR A 131 7.65 -19.85 10.91
C TYR A 131 8.55 -19.74 9.70
N ILE A 132 8.06 -19.06 8.67
CA ILE A 132 8.85 -18.72 7.49
C ILE A 132 9.74 -17.52 7.84
N PRO A 133 11.07 -17.60 7.64
CA PRO A 133 11.99 -16.51 7.97
C PRO A 133 11.59 -15.20 7.28
N GLY A 134 11.59 -14.10 8.05
CA GLY A 134 11.09 -12.80 7.59
C GLY A 134 9.63 -12.52 7.96
N PHE A 135 8.89 -13.54 8.42
CA PHE A 135 7.46 -13.43 8.74
C PHE A 135 7.09 -13.96 10.13
N THR A 136 8.02 -13.98 11.09
CA THR A 136 7.73 -14.46 12.46
C THR A 136 6.86 -13.47 13.25
N SER A 137 7.10 -12.17 13.05
CA SER A 137 6.42 -11.07 13.75
C SER A 137 6.50 -9.79 12.91
N ALA A 138 6.04 -9.87 11.66
CA ALA A 138 6.05 -8.73 10.75
C ALA A 138 4.87 -7.79 11.05
N SER A 139 4.98 -6.53 10.63
CA SER A 139 3.92 -5.55 10.79
C SER A 139 3.77 -4.68 9.56
N PHE A 140 2.53 -4.27 9.31
CA PHE A 140 2.15 -3.35 8.25
C PHE A 140 1.35 -2.19 8.85
N THR A 141 1.70 -0.95 8.50
CA THR A 141 0.95 0.24 8.94
C THR A 141 0.23 0.84 7.74
N ALA A 142 -1.09 0.95 7.81
CA ALA A 142 -1.87 1.54 6.74
C ALA A 142 -1.72 3.07 6.75
N ASN A 143 -1.45 3.67 5.59
CA ASN A 143 -1.37 5.14 5.45
C ASN A 143 -2.74 5.77 5.27
N TYR A 144 -3.74 4.98 4.83
CA TYR A 144 -5.08 5.44 4.52
C TYR A 144 -6.10 4.50 5.15
N THR A 145 -7.24 5.04 5.55
CA THR A 145 -8.40 4.21 5.89
C THR A 145 -9.00 3.68 4.59
N GLY A 146 -9.41 2.42 4.55
CA GLY A 146 -10.07 1.85 3.38
C GLY A 146 -9.69 0.40 3.10
N TRP A 147 -10.00 -0.05 1.89
CA TRP A 147 -9.78 -1.41 1.42
C TRP A 147 -8.35 -1.63 0.96
N TYR A 148 -7.73 -2.66 1.52
CA TYR A 148 -6.43 -3.18 1.11
C TYR A 148 -6.55 -4.59 0.56
N ARG A 149 -5.82 -4.85 -0.51
CA ARG A 149 -5.53 -6.20 -0.99
C ARG A 149 -4.30 -6.72 -0.28
N ILE A 150 -4.37 -7.92 0.29
CA ILE A 150 -3.21 -8.66 0.75
C ILE A 150 -3.01 -9.84 -0.19
N LYS A 151 -1.88 -9.90 -0.90
CA LYS A 151 -1.49 -11.05 -1.71
C LYS A 151 -0.37 -11.80 -0.99
N VAL A 152 -0.67 -13.01 -0.54
CA VAL A 152 0.30 -13.94 0.04
C VAL A 152 0.72 -14.88 -1.07
N ASN A 153 2.00 -14.85 -1.45
CA ASN A 153 2.60 -15.73 -2.46
C ASN A 153 3.62 -16.64 -1.80
N VAL A 154 3.54 -17.95 -2.04
CA VAL A 154 4.37 -18.95 -1.36
C VAL A 154 4.89 -19.98 -2.34
N ASN A 155 6.08 -20.49 -2.05
CA ASN A 155 6.77 -21.47 -2.87
C ASN A 155 7.16 -22.67 -2.01
N TYR A 156 6.59 -23.83 -2.30
CA TYR A 156 6.84 -25.07 -1.57
C TYR A 156 7.38 -26.16 -2.48
N GLY A 157 8.50 -26.77 -2.11
CA GLY A 157 9.13 -27.90 -2.80
C GLY A 157 9.32 -29.10 -1.89
N GLY A 158 9.13 -30.30 -2.44
CA GLY A 158 9.21 -31.55 -1.70
C GLY A 158 10.63 -31.99 -1.41
N GLY A 159 10.83 -32.79 -0.37
CA GLY A 159 12.12 -33.39 -0.04
C GLY A 159 12.58 -34.47 -1.03
N THR A 160 13.69 -35.12 -0.70
CA THR A 160 14.18 -36.31 -1.41
C THR A 160 13.24 -37.50 -1.23
N MET A 161 12.98 -38.20 -2.33
CA MET A 161 12.20 -39.43 -2.38
C MET A 161 12.97 -40.64 -1.87
N VAL A 162 12.26 -41.63 -1.31
CA VAL A 162 12.86 -42.93 -0.97
C VAL A 162 13.25 -43.67 -2.25
N SER A 163 14.45 -44.26 -2.29
CA SER A 163 14.87 -45.10 -3.41
C SER A 163 13.95 -46.33 -3.53
N PRO A 164 13.38 -46.61 -4.72
CA PRO A 164 12.51 -47.76 -4.93
C PRO A 164 13.26 -49.09 -4.73
N SER A 165 12.60 -50.08 -4.12
CA SER A 165 13.19 -51.39 -3.82
C SER A 165 13.17 -52.38 -5.01
N SER A 166 12.29 -52.17 -5.98
CA SER A 166 12.09 -53.09 -7.12
C SER A 166 11.74 -52.40 -8.45
N ALA A 167 11.62 -51.07 -8.46
CA ALA A 167 11.26 -50.28 -9.63
C ALA A 167 12.37 -49.26 -9.95
N ASN A 168 12.33 -48.68 -11.16
CA ASN A 168 13.29 -47.66 -11.56
C ASN A 168 12.80 -46.23 -11.28
N ILE A 169 11.53 -46.06 -10.93
CA ILE A 169 10.88 -44.75 -10.75
C ILE A 169 10.07 -44.77 -9.46
N ASN A 170 10.18 -43.70 -8.67
CA ASN A 170 9.29 -43.41 -7.54
C ASN A 170 8.81 -41.97 -7.67
N THR A 171 7.52 -41.72 -7.45
CA THR A 171 6.96 -40.37 -7.42
C THR A 171 5.94 -40.28 -6.31
N ALA A 172 5.97 -39.20 -5.56
CA ALA A 172 4.97 -38.91 -4.55
C ALA A 172 4.79 -37.41 -4.39
N PHE A 173 3.62 -37.06 -3.86
CA PHE A 173 3.31 -35.72 -3.44
C PHE A 173 3.72 -35.52 -1.99
N GLN A 174 4.30 -34.35 -1.69
CA GLN A 174 4.40 -33.83 -0.35
C GLN A 174 3.44 -32.67 -0.22
N GLU A 175 2.71 -32.65 0.89
CA GLU A 175 1.65 -31.69 1.15
C GLU A 175 1.94 -30.96 2.46
N GLY A 176 1.33 -29.79 2.61
CA GLY A 176 1.31 -29.08 3.87
C GLY A 176 0.43 -27.85 3.81
N ASP A 177 0.17 -27.29 4.98
CA ASP A 177 -0.67 -26.12 5.18
C ASP A 177 0.18 -24.89 5.42
N PHE A 178 0.04 -23.90 4.55
CA PHE A 178 0.44 -22.54 4.85
C PHE A 178 -0.60 -21.90 5.75
N LYS A 179 -0.13 -21.24 6.81
CA LYS A 179 -0.93 -20.42 7.71
C LYS A 179 -0.45 -18.99 7.66
N PHE A 180 -1.30 -18.14 7.10
CA PHE A 180 -1.16 -16.69 7.18
C PHE A 180 -1.99 -16.17 8.34
N THR A 181 -1.33 -15.70 9.39
CA THR A 181 -2.00 -15.07 10.54
C THR A 181 -2.00 -13.56 10.32
N PHE A 182 -3.17 -12.95 10.23
CA PHE A 182 -3.33 -11.50 10.10
C PHE A 182 -4.14 -10.95 11.28
N ASN A 183 -3.54 -10.06 12.06
CA ASN A 183 -4.16 -9.42 13.21
C ASN A 183 -4.85 -10.42 14.17
N GLY A 184 -4.18 -11.54 14.44
CA GLY A 184 -4.69 -12.62 15.31
C GLY A 184 -5.67 -13.61 14.65
N THR A 185 -6.02 -13.42 13.37
CA THR A 185 -6.89 -14.34 12.62
C THR A 185 -6.06 -15.23 11.69
N ASP A 186 -6.25 -16.55 11.79
CA ASP A 186 -5.54 -17.52 10.97
C ASP A 186 -6.26 -17.80 9.66
N HIS A 187 -5.49 -17.81 8.56
CA HIS A 187 -5.95 -18.18 7.24
C HIS A 187 -5.08 -19.30 6.67
N ASN A 188 -5.60 -20.52 6.69
CA ASN A 188 -4.91 -21.69 6.18
C ASN A 188 -5.19 -21.91 4.69
N PHE A 189 -4.22 -22.47 3.97
CA PHE A 189 -4.38 -22.99 2.63
C PHE A 189 -3.31 -24.03 2.31
N VAL A 190 -3.71 -25.08 1.58
CA VAL A 190 -2.87 -26.22 1.24
C VAL A 190 -1.94 -25.85 0.08
N SER A 191 -0.71 -26.33 0.12
CA SER A 191 0.17 -26.44 -1.04
C SER A 191 0.68 -27.87 -1.18
N LYS A 192 0.93 -28.26 -2.43
CA LYS A 192 1.35 -29.60 -2.80
C LYS A 192 2.48 -29.51 -3.81
N SER A 193 3.56 -30.21 -3.54
CA SER A 193 4.69 -30.36 -4.44
C SER A 193 4.90 -31.83 -4.78
N ILE A 194 5.57 -32.10 -5.90
CA ILE A 194 5.88 -33.45 -6.35
C ILE A 194 7.40 -33.62 -6.34
N SER A 195 7.89 -34.76 -5.87
CA SER A 195 9.28 -35.15 -6.06
C SER A 195 9.33 -36.46 -6.84
N ILE A 196 10.41 -36.65 -7.59
CA ILE A 196 10.60 -37.82 -8.43
C ILE A 196 11.98 -38.41 -8.18
N TYR A 197 12.03 -39.72 -7.98
CA TYR A 197 13.26 -40.51 -8.05
C TYR A 197 13.25 -41.32 -9.35
N ASN A 198 14.34 -41.31 -10.12
CA ASN A 198 14.44 -42.07 -11.36
C ASN A 198 15.85 -42.57 -11.63
N THR A 199 16.07 -43.89 -11.55
CA THR A 199 17.38 -44.52 -11.75
C THR A 199 17.79 -44.68 -13.21
N ASN A 200 16.92 -44.35 -14.17
CA ASN A 200 17.25 -44.43 -15.59
C ASN A 200 18.14 -43.27 -16.08
N TYR A 201 18.36 -42.25 -15.24
CA TYR A 201 19.18 -41.08 -15.56
C TYR A 201 20.46 -41.06 -14.70
N SER A 202 21.40 -40.16 -14.98
CA SER A 202 22.59 -39.98 -14.14
C SER A 202 22.29 -39.21 -12.85
N THR A 203 21.26 -38.36 -12.88
CA THR A 203 20.71 -37.64 -11.74
C THR A 203 19.43 -38.34 -11.33
N ASN A 204 19.45 -38.97 -10.16
CA ASN A 204 18.37 -39.87 -9.77
C ASN A 204 17.32 -39.22 -8.87
N ASP A 205 17.59 -38.03 -8.33
CA ASP A 205 16.69 -37.32 -7.41
C ASP A 205 16.30 -35.95 -7.97
N TYR A 206 15.02 -35.75 -8.18
CA TYR A 206 14.38 -34.51 -8.60
C TYR A 206 13.51 -34.00 -7.45
N SER A 207 14.18 -33.62 -6.35
CA SER A 207 13.58 -32.97 -5.20
C SER A 207 13.54 -31.45 -5.37
N ASN A 208 12.85 -30.74 -4.48
CA ASN A 208 12.64 -29.29 -4.56
C ASN A 208 12.03 -28.83 -5.90
N SER A 209 11.20 -29.67 -6.53
CA SER A 209 10.36 -29.22 -7.65
C SER A 209 9.22 -28.39 -7.06
N TRP A 210 9.50 -27.10 -6.86
CA TRP A 210 8.64 -26.22 -6.11
C TRP A 210 7.39 -25.82 -6.91
N VAL A 211 6.32 -25.58 -6.17
CA VAL A 211 5.04 -25.10 -6.70
C VAL A 211 4.76 -23.75 -6.06
N GLU A 212 4.50 -22.75 -6.91
CA GLU A 212 3.98 -21.47 -6.47
C GLU A 212 2.49 -21.60 -6.16
N SER A 213 2.07 -21.06 -5.02
CA SER A 213 0.68 -20.98 -4.61
C SER A 213 0.43 -19.59 -4.04
N TYR A 214 -0.77 -19.06 -4.22
CA TYR A 214 -1.10 -17.74 -3.67
C TYR A 214 -2.51 -17.70 -3.10
N LYS A 215 -2.71 -16.77 -2.17
CA LYS A 215 -4.02 -16.42 -1.63
C LYS A 215 -4.17 -14.91 -1.54
N ILE A 216 -5.34 -14.41 -1.93
CA ILE A 216 -5.68 -12.99 -1.92
C ILE A 216 -6.75 -12.74 -0.87
N PHE A 217 -6.55 -11.70 -0.07
CA PHE A 217 -7.49 -11.22 0.93
C PHE A 217 -7.83 -9.76 0.65
N TYR A 218 -9.04 -9.36 1.00
CA TYR A 218 -9.48 -7.97 0.99
C TYR A 218 -9.89 -7.62 2.42
N VAL A 219 -9.24 -6.60 2.98
CA VAL A 219 -9.45 -6.19 4.37
C VAL A 219 -9.65 -4.69 4.43
N SER A 220 -10.52 -4.23 5.33
CA SER A 220 -10.65 -2.82 5.66
C SER A 220 -9.66 -2.48 6.77
N LEU A 221 -8.79 -1.50 6.52
CA LEU A 221 -7.77 -1.02 7.46
C LEU A 221 -8.00 0.45 7.77
N VAL A 222 -7.41 0.90 8.88
CA VAL A 222 -7.53 2.27 9.40
C VAL A 222 -6.18 2.97 9.30
N ALA A 223 -6.18 4.22 8.84
CA ALA A 223 -4.95 5.00 8.72
C ALA A 223 -4.18 5.09 10.05
N ASN A 224 -2.86 5.02 9.96
CA ASN A 224 -1.90 5.05 11.07
C ASN A 224 -2.01 3.90 12.08
N GLN A 225 -2.87 2.90 11.82
CA GLN A 225 -2.93 1.68 12.62
C GLN A 225 -1.90 0.66 12.11
N SER A 226 -1.16 0.05 13.03
CA SER A 226 -0.24 -1.06 12.73
C SER A 226 -0.95 -2.40 12.93
N TYR A 227 -0.79 -3.29 11.96
CA TYR A 227 -1.36 -4.63 11.91
C TYR A 227 -0.23 -5.64 11.91
N SER A 228 -0.26 -6.59 12.84
CA SER A 228 0.71 -7.68 12.87
C SER A 228 0.31 -8.78 11.89
N PHE A 229 1.31 -9.43 11.31
CA PHE A 229 1.09 -10.62 10.52
C PHE A 229 2.25 -11.60 10.61
N ALA A 230 1.94 -12.87 10.38
CA ALA A 230 2.91 -13.94 10.34
C ALA A 230 2.59 -14.95 9.24
N LEU A 231 3.63 -15.64 8.78
CA LEU A 231 3.51 -16.72 7.81
C LEU A 231 4.26 -17.94 8.33
N SER A 232 3.58 -19.08 8.33
CA SER A 232 4.12 -20.34 8.82
C SER A 232 3.62 -21.51 7.98
N PHE A 233 4.29 -22.65 8.08
CA PHE A 233 3.96 -23.85 7.32
C PHE A 233 4.01 -25.09 8.20
N ASN A 234 2.99 -25.94 8.08
CA ASN A 234 2.97 -27.28 8.65
C ASN A 234 3.07 -28.30 7.53
N GLN A 235 4.10 -29.14 7.55
CA GLN A 235 4.30 -30.17 6.54
C GLN A 235 3.63 -31.47 6.96
N GLU A 236 2.89 -32.11 6.06
CA GLU A 236 2.31 -33.43 6.34
C GLU A 236 3.34 -34.56 6.13
N PRO A 237 3.28 -35.64 6.94
CA PRO A 237 4.12 -36.80 6.73
C PRO A 237 3.73 -37.52 5.43
N SER A 238 4.73 -37.80 4.59
CA SER A 238 4.49 -38.48 3.31
C SER A 238 5.42 -39.69 3.14
N PRO A 239 4.90 -40.94 3.17
CA PRO A 239 5.71 -42.17 3.14
C PRO A 239 6.62 -42.34 1.93
N GLY A 240 6.35 -41.65 0.81
CA GLY A 240 7.20 -41.68 -0.37
C GLY A 240 8.54 -40.94 -0.20
N PHE A 241 8.68 -40.15 0.86
CA PHE A 241 9.83 -39.28 1.11
C PHE A 241 10.74 -39.88 2.19
N VAL A 242 12.03 -39.58 2.10
CA VAL A 242 13.02 -40.01 3.10
C VAL A 242 12.55 -39.61 4.50
N ASN A 243 12.46 -40.59 5.40
CA ASN A 243 11.94 -40.40 6.77
C ASN A 243 10.56 -39.71 6.84
N ASN A 244 9.67 -40.02 5.90
CA ASN A 244 8.34 -39.41 5.79
C ASN A 244 8.35 -37.88 5.68
N GLY A 245 9.46 -37.29 5.22
CA GLY A 245 9.60 -35.85 5.11
C GLY A 245 10.24 -35.14 6.32
N ASN A 246 10.69 -35.88 7.33
CA ASN A 246 10.94 -35.31 8.65
C ASN A 246 12.36 -34.75 8.84
N ILE A 247 13.39 -35.48 8.39
CA ILE A 247 14.80 -35.20 8.72
C ILE A 247 15.70 -35.22 7.48
N ASN A 248 16.85 -34.55 7.59
CA ASN A 248 17.90 -34.50 6.56
C ASN A 248 17.34 -34.08 5.19
N SER A 249 17.64 -34.86 4.15
CA SER A 249 17.21 -34.60 2.77
C SER A 249 15.72 -34.80 2.54
N GLY A 250 15.02 -35.54 3.42
CA GLY A 250 13.56 -35.70 3.34
C GLY A 250 12.78 -34.43 3.66
N LYS A 251 13.41 -33.47 4.35
CA LYS A 251 12.80 -32.18 4.66
C LYS A 251 12.40 -31.43 3.40
N GLY A 252 11.19 -30.88 3.37
CA GLY A 252 10.76 -29.99 2.29
C GLY A 252 11.52 -28.67 2.27
N TYR A 253 11.18 -27.83 1.31
CA TYR A 253 11.85 -26.59 0.95
C TYR A 253 10.80 -25.48 0.84
N ILE A 254 11.08 -24.35 1.47
CA ILE A 254 10.29 -23.13 1.32
C ILE A 254 11.21 -22.00 0.90
N GLY A 255 10.87 -21.39 -0.23
CA GLY A 255 11.56 -20.26 -0.83
C GLY A 255 13.07 -20.41 -0.94
N THR A 256 13.51 -21.53 -1.54
CA THR A 256 14.91 -21.76 -1.88
C THR A 256 15.31 -21.01 -3.16
N ASP A 257 14.52 -21.15 -4.23
CA ASP A 257 14.80 -20.48 -5.51
C ASP A 257 14.03 -19.15 -5.63
N VAL A 258 12.75 -19.17 -5.24
CA VAL A 258 11.87 -17.99 -5.27
C VAL A 258 11.32 -17.76 -3.87
N PRO A 259 11.65 -16.63 -3.20
CA PRO A 259 11.18 -16.36 -1.84
C PRO A 259 9.66 -16.27 -1.77
N CYS A 260 9.10 -16.62 -0.61
CA CYS A 260 7.70 -16.30 -0.32
C CYS A 260 7.54 -14.79 -0.10
N THR A 261 6.40 -14.23 -0.47
CA THR A 261 6.12 -12.79 -0.33
C THR A 261 4.73 -12.51 0.22
N VAL A 262 4.59 -11.36 0.90
CA VAL A 262 3.31 -10.80 1.31
C VAL A 262 3.26 -9.35 0.82
N GLU A 263 2.32 -9.04 -0.07
CA GLU A 263 2.12 -7.69 -0.59
C GLU A 263 0.84 -7.09 -0.05
N PHE A 264 0.93 -5.89 0.52
CA PHE A 264 -0.21 -5.05 0.88
C PHE A 264 -0.37 -3.96 -0.19
N THR A 265 -1.57 -3.79 -0.74
CA THR A 265 -1.86 -2.75 -1.74
C THR A 265 -3.16 -2.04 -1.40
N TYR A 266 -3.11 -0.71 -1.24
CA TYR A 266 -4.31 0.11 -1.09
C TYR A 266 -5.11 0.11 -2.40
N ILE A 267 -6.43 -0.05 -2.28
CA ILE A 267 -7.35 -0.09 -3.43
C ILE A 267 -8.18 1.19 -3.48
N SER A 268 -8.97 1.43 -2.44
CA SER A 268 -9.89 2.55 -2.36
C SER A 268 -10.37 2.76 -0.92
N GLU A 269 -10.97 3.90 -0.68
CA GLU A 269 -11.91 4.12 0.43
C GLU A 269 -13.27 3.46 0.17
#